data_AF-A0A8J7JZU5-F1
#
_entry.id   AF-A0A8J7JZU5-F1
#
_cell.length_a   1.000
_cell.length_b   1.000
_cell.length_c   1.000
_cell.angle_alpha   90.00
_cell.angle_beta   90.00
_cell.angle_gamma   90.00
#
_symmetry.space_group_name_H-M   'P 1'
#
loop_
_entity.id
_entity.type
_entity.pdbx_description
1 polymer ?
#
loop_
_entity_poly.entity_id
_entity_poly.type
_entity_poly.pdbx_seq_one_letter_code
_entity_poly.pdbx_strand_id
1 'polypeptide(L)'
;MKLLKFIFTVLWGLGYLGNGILFISIEWSFLEQNFIQIFNPYLHLQVFGVLLTARLFWVFLAMAVIGSYAVSITERHLAQVAEQTKIDAAKTVYQSPQTFPERKPKHSSPSTGSEQNYSNYRNQPPQTFPKSANKVETESVEPQVKLLEWAIQSSQKVRFSYETRDGEKSERTVTPVSFKTVKQTLCLEGYCYLRSAKRHFALKRMRDIEIVCASQVNYSPVISDVITLPNVPEKVSLVSQIPLPKVTQTKNNQVKQRLYINYRTNELETIATSEWDNTEVLNQIHYELEFRSRKKALDLRKCIATRLTQLEETQFNWSTTEANSGLHNLSTDAFKYEEGLLKHYGYKVGMSGLSQRERWEILDTVFLQPLLINIDNVAYLKEWGEPKSARRLKKIVDSIATFTRNAKRRNQSSFSKAIEDWETDLTYLKRNYYDNRFSFQYPRT
;
A
#
# COMPACT_ATOMS: atom_id res chain seq x y z
N MET A 1 3.52 -0.95 41.90
CA MET A 1 3.28 -0.93 40.43
C MET A 1 2.71 -2.25 39.89
N LYS A 2 3.38 -3.40 40.03
CA LYS A 2 2.85 -4.69 39.52
C LYS A 2 1.48 -5.07 40.14
N LEU A 3 1.32 -4.89 41.45
CA LEU A 3 0.05 -5.11 42.15
C LEU A 3 -1.07 -4.19 41.63
N LEU A 4 -0.75 -2.91 41.41
CA LEU A 4 -1.70 -1.93 40.89
C LEU A 4 -2.15 -2.28 39.46
N LYS A 5 -1.23 -2.69 38.60
CA LYS A 5 -1.54 -3.21 37.26
C LYS A 5 -2.50 -4.40 37.36
N PHE A 6 -2.20 -5.36 38.24
CA PHE A 6 -3.06 -6.53 38.45
C PHE A 6 -4.49 -6.14 38.87
N ILE A 7 -4.64 -5.23 39.84
CA ILE A 7 -5.95 -4.73 40.28
C ILE A 7 -6.74 -4.12 39.12
N PHE A 8 -6.12 -3.27 38.30
CA PHE A 8 -6.81 -2.64 37.17
C PHE A 8 -7.15 -3.63 36.05
N THR A 9 -6.30 -4.64 35.81
CA THR A 9 -6.61 -5.73 34.89
C THR A 9 -7.82 -6.54 35.37
N VAL A 10 -7.90 -6.84 36.67
CA VAL A 10 -9.07 -7.53 37.26
C VAL A 10 -10.32 -6.66 37.14
N LEU A 11 -10.23 -5.36 37.44
CA LEU A 11 -11.36 -4.43 37.32
C LEU A 11 -11.88 -4.32 35.88
N TRP A 12 -10.96 -4.25 34.90
CA TRP A 12 -11.28 -4.27 33.48
C TRP A 12 -11.99 -5.58 33.08
N GLY A 13 -11.45 -6.72 33.51
CA GLY A 13 -12.04 -8.04 33.26
C GLY A 13 -13.43 -8.18 33.85
N LEU A 14 -13.65 -7.70 35.09
CA LEU A 14 -14.96 -7.71 35.73
C LEU A 14 -15.99 -6.83 35.01
N GLY A 15 -15.58 -5.66 34.49
CA GLY A 15 -16.46 -4.82 33.67
C GLY A 15 -16.88 -5.49 32.37
N TYR A 16 -15.95 -6.17 31.68
CA TYR A 16 -16.28 -6.92 30.46
C TYR A 16 -17.18 -8.13 30.74
N LEU A 17 -16.84 -8.92 31.75
CA LEU A 17 -17.61 -10.10 32.14
C LEU A 17 -19.03 -9.71 32.59
N GLY A 18 -19.15 -8.64 33.39
CA GLY A 18 -20.44 -8.11 33.84
C GLY A 18 -21.34 -7.68 32.69
N ASN A 19 -20.79 -6.96 31.69
CA ASN A 19 -21.54 -6.60 30.47
C ASN A 19 -21.98 -7.83 29.67
N GLY A 20 -21.13 -8.85 29.55
CA GLY A 20 -21.48 -10.11 28.87
C GLY A 20 -22.61 -10.86 29.57
N ILE A 21 -22.55 -11.00 30.90
CA ILE A 21 -23.61 -11.65 31.69
C ILE A 21 -24.92 -10.87 31.58
N LEU A 22 -24.86 -9.53 31.64
CA LEU A 22 -26.04 -8.68 31.51
C LEU A 22 -26.71 -8.82 30.13
N PHE A 23 -25.91 -8.88 29.06
CA PHE A 23 -26.42 -9.11 27.70
C PHE A 23 -27.15 -10.46 27.60
N ILE A 24 -26.50 -11.55 28.05
CA ILE A 24 -27.08 -12.91 28.02
C ILE A 24 -28.36 -12.97 28.87
N SER A 25 -28.37 -12.33 30.04
CA SER A 25 -29.55 -12.29 30.91
C SER A 25 -30.73 -11.58 30.26
N ILE A 26 -30.49 -10.48 29.54
CA ILE A 26 -31.55 -9.75 28.82
C ILE A 26 -32.03 -10.58 27.64
N GLU A 27 -31.13 -11.13 26.83
CA GLU A 27 -31.47 -12.00 25.71
C GLU A 27 -32.29 -13.22 26.17
N TRP A 28 -31.88 -13.87 27.25
CA TRP A 28 -32.63 -14.96 27.86
C TRP A 28 -34.04 -14.54 28.30
N SER A 29 -34.18 -13.36 28.91
CA SER A 29 -35.49 -12.83 29.32
C SER A 29 -36.44 -12.62 28.13
N PHE A 30 -35.93 -12.17 26.98
CA PHE A 30 -36.71 -12.07 25.74
C PHE A 30 -37.12 -13.45 25.20
N LEU A 31 -36.20 -14.42 25.23
CA LEU A 31 -36.47 -15.79 24.79
C LEU A 31 -37.51 -16.50 25.67
N GLU A 32 -37.49 -16.25 26.99
CA GLU A 32 -38.46 -16.81 27.94
C GLU A 32 -39.88 -16.24 27.71
N GLN A 33 -39.99 -14.96 27.36
CA GLN A 33 -41.28 -14.33 27.07
C GLN A 33 -41.91 -14.80 25.75
N ASN A 34 -41.10 -15.04 24.71
CA ASN A 34 -41.60 -15.54 23.44
C ASN A 34 -40.49 -16.25 22.63
N PHE A 35 -40.50 -17.59 22.67
CA PHE A 35 -39.54 -18.42 21.95
C PHE A 35 -39.50 -18.17 20.44
N ILE A 36 -40.59 -17.70 19.82
CA ILE A 36 -40.65 -17.40 18.38
C ILE A 36 -39.73 -16.22 18.02
N GLN A 37 -39.32 -15.40 18.99
CA GLN A 37 -38.38 -14.29 18.76
C GLN A 37 -36.99 -14.72 18.29
N ILE A 38 -36.61 -16.00 18.42
CA ILE A 38 -35.37 -16.53 17.82
C ILE A 38 -35.29 -16.23 16.32
N PHE A 39 -36.43 -16.21 15.63
CA PHE A 39 -36.48 -15.95 14.19
C PHE A 39 -36.57 -14.45 13.85
N ASN A 40 -36.59 -13.56 14.84
CA ASN A 40 -36.68 -12.12 14.60
C ASN A 40 -35.28 -11.53 14.36
N PRO A 41 -34.96 -11.04 13.13
CA PRO A 41 -33.65 -10.47 12.84
C PRO A 41 -33.36 -9.19 13.65
N TYR A 42 -34.38 -8.59 14.29
CA TYR A 42 -34.25 -7.40 15.11
C TYR A 42 -34.10 -7.69 16.62
N LEU A 43 -34.11 -8.96 17.04
CA LEU A 43 -33.97 -9.33 18.46
C LEU A 43 -32.74 -8.68 19.10
N HIS A 44 -31.58 -8.75 18.43
CA HIS A 44 -30.35 -8.14 18.94
C HIS A 44 -30.44 -6.62 19.09
N LEU A 45 -31.19 -5.94 18.21
CA LEU A 45 -31.37 -4.49 18.29
C LEU A 45 -32.26 -4.11 19.48
N GLN A 46 -33.27 -4.93 19.78
CA GLN A 46 -34.14 -4.76 20.95
C GLN A 46 -33.39 -5.04 22.26
N VAL A 47 -32.64 -6.15 22.32
CA VAL A 47 -31.74 -6.47 23.45
C VAL A 47 -30.77 -5.34 23.70
N PHE A 48 -30.17 -4.78 22.64
CA PHE A 48 -29.26 -3.65 22.74
C PHE A 48 -29.95 -2.39 23.26
N GLY A 49 -31.16 -2.08 22.80
CA GLY A 49 -31.95 -0.96 23.30
C GLY A 49 -32.23 -1.06 24.81
N VAL A 50 -32.63 -2.25 25.28
CA VAL A 50 -32.85 -2.49 26.72
C VAL A 50 -31.54 -2.41 27.50
N LEU A 51 -30.45 -2.99 26.98
CA LEU A 51 -29.13 -2.95 27.59
C LEU A 51 -28.66 -1.50 27.85
N LEU A 52 -28.85 -0.59 26.88
CA LEU A 52 -28.49 0.82 27.02
C LEU A 52 -29.28 1.55 28.11
N THR A 53 -30.50 1.09 28.44
CA THR A 53 -31.30 1.66 29.52
C THR A 53 -30.96 1.09 30.90
N ALA A 54 -30.24 -0.04 30.96
CA ALA A 54 -29.90 -0.68 32.22
C ALA A 54 -28.83 0.12 32.98
N ARG A 55 -29.11 0.50 34.24
CA ARG A 55 -28.12 1.22 35.08
C ARG A 55 -26.83 0.42 35.28
N LEU A 56 -26.94 -0.91 35.40
CA LEU A 56 -25.80 -1.81 35.59
C LEU A 56 -24.87 -1.83 34.37
N PHE A 57 -25.40 -1.67 33.16
CA PHE A 57 -24.59 -1.58 31.94
C PHE A 57 -23.57 -0.43 32.05
N TRP A 58 -24.05 0.76 32.44
CA TRP A 58 -23.19 1.94 32.58
C TRP A 58 -22.15 1.79 33.69
N VAL A 59 -22.48 1.11 34.78
CA VAL A 59 -21.51 0.81 35.86
C VAL A 59 -20.40 -0.12 35.35
N PHE A 60 -20.76 -1.21 34.67
CA PHE A 60 -19.77 -2.15 34.13
C PHE A 60 -18.95 -1.54 32.99
N LEU A 61 -19.56 -0.72 32.15
CA LEU A 61 -18.85 0.03 31.11
C LEU A 61 -17.85 1.02 31.73
N ALA A 62 -18.24 1.77 32.75
CA ALA A 62 -17.34 2.67 33.46
C ALA A 62 -16.16 1.92 34.09
N MET A 63 -16.42 0.78 34.75
CA MET A 63 -15.37 -0.09 35.29
C MET A 63 -14.40 -0.57 34.21
N ALA A 64 -14.91 -0.98 33.04
CA ALA A 64 -14.08 -1.42 31.92
C ALA A 64 -13.22 -0.27 31.38
N VAL A 65 -13.79 0.90 31.14
CA VAL A 65 -13.06 2.07 30.64
C VAL A 65 -12.00 2.52 31.63
N ILE A 66 -12.35 2.66 32.91
CA ILE A 66 -11.41 3.07 33.97
C ILE A 66 -10.28 2.05 34.12
N GLY A 67 -10.61 0.75 34.15
CA GLY A 67 -9.62 -0.31 34.22
C GLY A 67 -8.64 -0.30 33.04
N SER A 68 -9.15 -0.19 31.81
CA SER A 68 -8.32 -0.12 30.59
C SER A 68 -7.41 1.10 30.56
N TYR A 69 -7.95 2.27 30.92
CA TYR A 69 -7.19 3.51 30.98
C TYR A 69 -6.09 3.45 32.05
N ALA A 70 -6.41 2.91 33.23
CA ALA A 70 -5.46 2.78 34.32
C ALA A 70 -4.33 1.79 34.01
N VAL A 71 -4.62 0.65 33.38
CA VAL A 71 -3.59 -0.27 32.87
C VAL A 71 -2.66 0.47 31.89
N SER A 72 -3.23 1.19 30.93
CA SER A 72 -2.45 1.93 29.93
C SER A 72 -1.51 2.98 30.56
N ILE A 73 -1.99 3.70 31.59
CA ILE A 73 -1.16 4.65 32.35
C ILE A 73 -0.02 3.94 33.07
N THR A 74 -0.31 2.82 33.75
CA THR A 74 0.73 2.09 34.50
C THR A 74 1.81 1.52 33.58
N GLU A 75 1.46 1.12 32.35
CA GLU A 75 2.43 0.65 31.36
C GLU A 75 3.33 1.76 30.86
N ARG A 76 2.79 2.96 30.58
CA ARG A 76 3.59 4.13 30.21
C ARG A 76 4.58 4.51 31.31
N HIS A 77 4.13 4.53 32.57
CA HIS A 77 5.02 4.81 33.70
C HIS A 77 6.10 3.74 33.90
N LEU A 78 5.75 2.45 33.76
CA LEU A 78 6.74 1.37 33.85
C LEU A 78 7.77 1.44 32.72
N ALA A 79 7.36 1.82 31.50
CA ALA A 79 8.26 2.02 30.38
C ALA A 79 9.22 3.19 30.62
N GLN A 80 8.71 4.33 31.11
CA GLN A 80 9.53 5.49 31.47
C GLN A 80 10.56 5.18 32.57
N VAL A 81 10.14 4.46 33.63
CA VAL A 81 11.07 4.05 34.70
C VAL A 81 12.14 3.10 34.16
N ALA A 82 11.75 2.13 33.31
CA ALA A 82 12.72 1.21 32.71
C ALA A 82 13.72 1.91 31.79
N GLU A 83 13.30 2.95 31.06
CA GLU A 83 14.19 3.78 30.25
C GLU A 83 15.13 4.61 31.13
N GLN A 84 14.62 5.21 32.20
CA GLN A 84 15.43 5.97 33.17
C GLN A 84 16.48 5.09 33.85
N THR A 85 16.12 3.87 34.27
CA THR A 85 17.07 2.90 34.85
C THR A 85 18.18 2.53 33.86
N LYS A 86 17.88 2.42 32.55
CA LYS A 86 18.91 2.18 31.52
C LYS A 86 19.86 3.36 31.38
N ILE A 87 19.33 4.59 31.41
CA ILE A 87 20.15 5.82 31.35
C ILE A 87 21.06 5.91 32.56
N ASP A 88 20.54 5.64 33.76
CA ASP A 88 21.31 5.72 35.00
C ASP A 88 22.36 4.59 35.08
N ALA A 89 22.02 3.37 34.66
CA ALA A 89 22.98 2.27 34.55
C ALA A 89 24.10 2.59 33.55
N ALA A 90 23.78 3.19 32.40
CA ALA A 90 24.78 3.62 31.43
C ALA A 90 25.72 4.67 32.02
N LYS A 91 25.20 5.67 32.76
CA LYS A 91 26.04 6.68 33.44
C LYS A 91 26.99 6.07 34.46
N THR A 92 26.55 5.09 35.25
CA THR A 92 27.41 4.42 36.24
C THR A 92 28.58 3.66 35.60
N VAL A 93 28.39 3.07 34.41
CA VAL A 93 29.48 2.37 33.69
C VAL A 93 30.56 3.34 33.19
N TYR A 94 30.21 4.56 32.80
CA TYR A 94 31.18 5.57 32.35
C TYR A 94 31.93 6.28 33.49
N GLN A 95 31.46 6.19 34.73
CA GLN A 95 32.08 6.86 35.88
C GLN A 95 33.03 5.98 36.70
N SER A 96 33.29 4.73 36.31
CA SER A 96 34.30 3.91 36.96
C SER A 96 35.70 4.34 36.49
N PRO A 97 36.55 4.95 37.34
CA PRO A 97 37.89 5.35 36.95
C PRO A 97 38.72 4.09 36.71
N GLN A 98 39.10 3.81 35.46
CA GLN A 98 40.12 2.82 35.18
C GLN A 98 41.46 3.36 35.70
N THR A 99 41.81 3.02 36.94
CA THR A 99 43.19 3.04 37.42
C THR A 99 43.97 1.99 36.64
N PHE A 100 44.59 2.41 35.53
CA PHE A 100 45.58 1.62 34.81
C PHE A 100 46.80 1.41 35.72
N PRO A 101 47.26 0.17 35.95
CA PRO A 101 48.51 -0.07 36.64
C PRO A 101 49.67 0.36 35.75
N GLU A 102 50.44 1.32 36.25
CA GLU A 102 51.66 1.87 35.66
C GLU A 102 52.71 0.77 35.44
N ARG A 103 52.91 0.39 34.18
CA ARG A 103 53.94 -0.59 33.76
C ARG A 103 55.25 0.14 33.48
N LYS A 104 56.23 -0.01 34.38
CA LYS A 104 57.62 0.45 34.21
C LYS A 104 58.32 -0.28 33.05
N PRO A 105 58.98 0.41 32.11
CA PRO A 105 59.88 -0.21 31.15
C PRO A 105 61.32 -0.29 31.68
N LYS A 106 61.93 -1.49 31.60
CA LYS A 106 63.38 -1.70 31.67
C LYS A 106 63.89 -1.89 30.24
N HIS A 107 64.81 -1.05 29.77
CA HIS A 107 66.15 -1.44 29.28
C HIS A 107 66.90 -0.31 28.55
N SER A 108 68.09 -0.01 29.08
CA SER A 108 69.40 0.27 28.44
C SER A 108 69.50 0.95 27.07
N SER A 109 70.07 2.16 27.10
CA SER A 109 70.86 2.87 26.06
C SER A 109 72.16 2.12 25.65
N PRO A 110 73.06 2.64 24.77
CA PRO A 110 73.04 3.90 24.02
C PRO A 110 73.45 3.81 22.53
N SER A 111 73.10 4.81 21.71
CA SER A 111 74.00 5.40 20.71
C SER A 111 73.33 6.49 19.85
N THR A 112 73.81 7.73 20.05
CA THR A 112 74.30 8.68 19.03
C THR A 112 73.39 9.15 17.87
N GLY A 113 73.04 10.45 17.93
CA GLY A 113 73.32 11.40 16.85
C GLY A 113 72.22 11.64 15.81
N SER A 114 71.42 12.69 15.99
CA SER A 114 71.36 13.86 15.09
C SER A 114 70.13 14.72 15.41
N GLU A 115 70.41 15.95 15.81
CA GLU A 115 69.46 17.04 15.97
C GLU A 115 68.91 17.46 14.61
N GLN A 116 67.57 17.56 14.45
CA GLN A 116 66.97 18.64 13.66
C GLN A 116 65.62 19.07 14.25
N ASN A 117 65.58 20.36 14.58
CA ASN A 117 64.47 21.17 15.05
C ASN A 117 63.24 21.11 14.13
N TYR A 118 62.05 20.90 14.72
CA TYR A 118 60.81 21.49 14.21
C TYR A 118 59.92 21.90 15.40
N SER A 119 60.00 23.17 15.75
CA SER A 119 58.97 23.90 16.49
C SER A 119 58.52 25.08 15.64
N ASN A 120 57.29 25.53 15.89
CA ASN A 120 56.55 26.61 15.20
C ASN A 120 55.91 26.25 13.86
N TYR A 121 54.58 26.18 13.84
CA TYR A 121 53.79 27.14 13.04
C TYR A 121 52.45 27.42 13.73
N ARG A 122 52.41 28.60 14.34
CA ARG A 122 51.24 29.33 14.80
C ARG A 122 50.93 30.38 13.73
N ASN A 123 49.66 30.48 13.35
CA ASN A 123 49.00 31.62 12.68
C ASN A 123 49.56 32.10 11.33
N GLN A 124 48.85 31.78 10.24
CA GLN A 124 48.76 32.65 9.06
C GLN A 124 47.31 32.70 8.51
N PRO A 125 46.92 33.82 7.84
CA PRO A 125 45.53 34.20 7.56
C PRO A 125 44.97 33.54 6.29
N PRO A 126 43.64 33.60 6.06
CA PRO A 126 42.99 32.83 4.99
C PRO A 126 43.37 33.37 3.61
N GLN A 127 44.09 32.56 2.84
CA GLN A 127 44.30 32.81 1.43
C GLN A 127 43.07 32.35 0.64
N THR A 128 42.51 33.31 -0.10
CA THR A 128 41.47 33.16 -1.10
C THR A 128 41.91 32.19 -2.20
N PHE A 129 41.22 31.05 -2.30
CA PHE A 129 41.35 30.15 -3.44
C PHE A 129 40.50 30.65 -4.63
N PRO A 130 40.99 30.46 -5.87
CA PRO A 130 40.30 30.88 -7.06
C PRO A 130 39.05 30.03 -7.30
N LYS A 131 37.97 30.71 -7.71
CA LYS A 131 36.74 30.10 -8.25
C LYS A 131 37.09 29.33 -9.54
N SER A 132 37.49 28.07 -9.39
CA SER A 132 37.42 27.09 -10.48
C SER A 132 36.01 26.52 -10.50
N ALA A 133 35.23 26.92 -11.50
CA ALA A 133 33.93 26.34 -11.79
C ALA A 133 34.11 24.89 -12.27
N ASN A 134 34.20 23.96 -11.32
CA ASN A 134 34.00 22.55 -11.61
C ASN A 134 32.55 22.38 -12.08
N LYS A 135 32.39 22.22 -13.40
CA LYS A 135 31.19 21.71 -14.04
C LYS A 135 30.97 20.29 -13.49
N VAL A 136 30.19 20.20 -12.43
CA VAL A 136 29.83 18.96 -11.74
C VAL A 136 29.22 18.01 -12.77
N GLU A 137 29.77 16.81 -12.88
CA GLU A 137 29.25 15.65 -13.60
C GLU A 137 27.82 15.33 -13.12
N THR A 138 26.85 16.10 -13.58
CA THR A 138 25.43 15.97 -13.23
C THR A 138 24.69 15.16 -14.30
N GLU A 139 25.31 14.94 -15.46
CA GLU A 139 24.65 14.40 -16.65
C GLU A 139 24.35 12.88 -16.59
N SER A 140 24.97 12.12 -15.67
CA SER A 140 24.75 10.65 -15.59
C SER A 140 23.61 10.23 -14.64
N VAL A 141 23.15 11.08 -13.74
CA VAL A 141 22.26 10.67 -12.63
C VAL A 141 20.78 10.87 -12.97
N GLU A 142 20.47 11.75 -13.91
CA GLU A 142 19.09 12.16 -14.22
C GLU A 142 18.17 11.00 -14.68
N PRO A 143 18.60 10.05 -15.54
CA PRO A 143 17.73 8.95 -15.97
C PRO A 143 17.40 8.00 -14.81
N GLN A 144 18.36 7.75 -13.91
CA GLN A 144 18.17 6.90 -12.74
C GLN A 144 17.18 7.50 -11.75
N VAL A 145 17.26 8.83 -11.54
CA VAL A 145 16.33 9.55 -10.66
C VAL A 145 14.91 9.44 -11.20
N LYS A 146 14.68 9.70 -12.49
CA LYS A 146 13.34 9.60 -13.10
C LYS A 146 12.74 8.18 -12.99
N LEU A 147 13.54 7.14 -13.19
CA LEU A 147 13.09 5.75 -13.02
C LEU A 147 12.71 5.44 -11.58
N LEU A 148 13.51 5.92 -10.61
CA LEU A 148 13.23 5.75 -9.19
C LEU A 148 12.03 6.60 -8.72
N GLU A 149 11.85 7.81 -9.24
CA GLU A 149 10.65 8.64 -9.01
C GLU A 149 9.41 7.89 -9.49
N TRP A 150 9.45 7.35 -10.70
CA TRP A 150 8.36 6.53 -11.22
C TRP A 150 8.11 5.30 -10.33
N ALA A 151 9.15 4.62 -9.85
CA ALA A 151 9.01 3.47 -8.97
C ALA A 151 8.38 3.84 -7.61
N ILE A 152 8.74 4.99 -7.05
CA ILE A 152 8.09 5.56 -5.85
C ILE A 152 6.61 5.83 -6.13
N GLN A 153 6.32 6.51 -7.24
CA GLN A 153 4.95 6.91 -7.61
C GLN A 153 4.03 5.73 -7.92
N SER A 154 4.59 4.63 -8.42
CA SER A 154 3.85 3.41 -8.82
C SER A 154 3.92 2.28 -7.79
N SER A 155 4.53 2.53 -6.62
CA SER A 155 4.74 1.54 -5.56
C SER A 155 5.45 0.26 -6.05
N GLN A 156 6.28 0.37 -7.08
CA GLN A 156 6.97 -0.77 -7.68
C GLN A 156 8.27 -1.09 -6.95
N LYS A 157 8.56 -2.39 -6.82
CA LYS A 157 9.85 -2.82 -6.26
C LYS A 157 10.95 -2.53 -7.27
N VAL A 158 12.11 -2.14 -6.78
CA VAL A 158 13.31 -1.95 -7.58
C VAL A 158 14.38 -2.93 -7.15
N ARG A 159 15.10 -3.49 -8.12
CA ARG A 159 16.31 -4.27 -7.92
C ARG A 159 17.49 -3.46 -8.44
N PHE A 160 18.60 -3.48 -7.71
CA PHE A 160 19.83 -2.80 -8.11
C PHE A 160 21.05 -3.39 -7.42
N SER A 161 22.19 -3.27 -8.09
CA SER A 161 23.50 -3.51 -7.52
C SER A 161 23.93 -2.33 -6.65
N TYR A 162 24.40 -2.60 -5.44
CA TYR A 162 24.81 -1.59 -4.46
C TYR A 162 26.20 -1.85 -3.92
N GLU A 163 27.10 -0.88 -4.06
CA GLU A 163 28.47 -0.96 -3.59
C GLU A 163 28.65 -0.28 -2.22
N THR A 164 29.44 -0.89 -1.35
CA THR A 164 30.07 -0.49 -0.09
C THR A 164 30.66 0.92 -0.02
N ARG A 165 30.98 1.45 1.18
CA ARG A 165 32.10 2.42 1.27
C ARG A 165 33.42 1.66 1.20
N ASP A 166 33.39 0.43 1.71
CA ASP A 166 34.51 -0.50 1.75
C ASP A 166 34.64 -1.30 0.43
N GLY A 167 33.93 -0.89 -0.63
CA GLY A 167 33.96 -1.55 -1.95
C GLY A 167 33.12 -2.83 -2.08
N GLU A 168 32.50 -3.33 -1.00
CA GLU A 168 31.69 -4.54 -1.05
C GLU A 168 30.44 -4.39 -1.93
N LYS A 169 30.26 -5.25 -2.94
CA LYS A 169 29.09 -5.23 -3.82
C LYS A 169 27.99 -6.17 -3.34
N SER A 170 26.74 -5.78 -3.54
CA SER A 170 25.59 -6.59 -3.15
C SER A 170 24.35 -6.25 -3.97
N GLU A 171 23.57 -7.26 -4.32
CA GLU A 171 22.24 -7.08 -4.92
C GLU A 171 21.21 -6.68 -3.86
N ARG A 172 20.34 -5.72 -4.20
CA ARG A 172 19.31 -5.18 -3.30
C ARG A 172 17.98 -5.16 -4.02
N THR A 173 16.95 -5.71 -3.36
CA THR A 173 15.55 -5.47 -3.71
C THR A 173 14.94 -4.56 -2.67
N VAL A 174 14.35 -3.45 -3.10
CA VAL A 174 13.82 -2.40 -2.24
C VAL A 174 12.43 -1.98 -2.70
N THR A 175 11.51 -1.77 -1.76
CA THR A 175 10.30 -0.98 -2.03
C THR A 175 10.63 0.48 -1.72
N PRO A 176 10.78 1.34 -2.76
CA PRO A 176 11.17 2.72 -2.57
C PRO A 176 10.01 3.52 -1.97
N VAL A 177 10.31 4.53 -1.15
CA VAL A 177 9.32 5.36 -0.43
C VAL A 177 9.49 6.84 -0.76
N SER A 178 10.70 7.37 -0.67
CA SER A 178 10.97 8.79 -0.92
C SER A 178 12.45 9.04 -1.21
N PHE A 179 12.78 10.25 -1.69
CA PHE A 179 14.16 10.74 -1.69
C PHE A 179 14.45 11.57 -0.45
N LYS A 180 15.68 11.47 0.04
CA LYS A 180 16.16 12.25 1.19
C LYS A 180 17.63 12.62 1.02
N THR A 181 17.98 13.85 1.36
CA THR A 181 19.38 14.30 1.40
C THR A 181 19.98 14.02 2.77
N VAL A 182 21.00 13.18 2.84
CA VAL A 182 21.72 12.86 4.09
C VAL A 182 23.17 13.28 3.93
N LYS A 183 23.64 14.23 4.74
CA LYS A 183 25.01 14.77 4.68
C LYS A 183 25.41 15.16 3.23
N GLN A 184 24.56 15.95 2.58
CA GLN A 184 24.73 16.43 1.19
C GLN A 184 24.70 15.34 0.10
N THR A 185 24.40 14.09 0.44
CA THR A 185 24.23 13.01 -0.54
C THR A 185 22.75 12.71 -0.74
N LEU A 186 22.28 12.71 -1.98
CA LEU A 186 20.93 12.28 -2.34
C LEU A 186 20.81 10.76 -2.14
N CYS A 187 19.85 10.36 -1.32
CA CYS A 187 19.60 8.96 -0.96
C CYS A 187 18.15 8.57 -1.28
N LEU A 188 17.98 7.32 -1.71
CA LEU A 188 16.69 6.64 -1.80
C LEU A 188 16.35 6.05 -0.43
N GLU A 189 15.23 6.45 0.15
CA GLU A 189 14.66 5.84 1.34
C GLU A 189 13.69 4.73 0.92
N GLY A 190 13.80 3.54 1.53
CA GLY A 190 12.90 2.43 1.22
C GLY A 190 13.03 1.24 2.17
N TYR A 191 12.14 0.26 2.02
CA TYR A 191 12.19 -1.01 2.75
C TYR A 191 13.09 -2.00 2.02
N CYS A 192 14.18 -2.41 2.65
CA CYS A 192 15.14 -3.36 2.10
C CYS A 192 14.78 -4.80 2.48
N TYR A 193 14.48 -5.64 1.49
CA TYR A 193 14.10 -7.03 1.74
C TYR A 193 15.25 -7.90 2.26
N LEU A 194 16.49 -7.61 1.84
CA LEU A 194 17.66 -8.38 2.29
C LEU A 194 18.03 -8.11 3.76
N ARG A 195 17.62 -6.95 4.32
CA ARG A 195 17.89 -6.60 5.73
C ARG A 195 16.62 -6.56 6.57
N SER A 196 15.46 -6.84 5.98
CA SER A 196 14.13 -6.75 6.61
C SER A 196 13.92 -5.46 7.41
N ALA A 197 14.37 -4.33 6.87
CA ALA A 197 14.35 -3.05 7.57
C ALA A 197 14.33 -1.84 6.62
N LYS A 198 13.85 -0.71 7.13
CA LYS A 198 13.96 0.59 6.45
C LYS A 198 15.41 1.03 6.37
N ARG A 199 15.85 1.48 5.20
CA ARG A 199 17.24 1.87 4.91
C ARG A 199 17.30 3.04 3.93
N HIS A 200 18.47 3.66 3.88
CA HIS A 200 18.81 4.73 2.93
C HIS A 200 19.94 4.25 2.02
N PHE A 201 19.80 4.48 0.71
CA PHE A 201 20.76 4.07 -0.31
C PHE A 201 21.26 5.29 -1.07
N ALA A 202 22.56 5.54 -1.05
CA ALA A 202 23.13 6.68 -1.78
C ALA A 202 23.05 6.41 -3.29
N LEU A 203 22.40 7.30 -4.06
CA LEU A 203 22.16 7.08 -5.49
C LEU A 203 23.45 6.88 -6.27
N LYS A 204 24.49 7.63 -5.94
CA LYS A 204 25.82 7.52 -6.57
C LYS A 204 26.46 6.12 -6.44
N ARG A 205 25.97 5.26 -5.54
CA ARG A 205 26.43 3.89 -5.28
C ARG A 205 25.48 2.81 -5.80
N MET A 206 24.41 3.21 -6.49
CA MET A 206 23.48 2.29 -7.15
C MET A 206 23.90 2.07 -8.60
N ARG A 207 23.81 0.83 -9.08
CA ARG A 207 24.07 0.41 -10.46
C ARG A 207 22.96 -0.54 -10.89
N ASP A 208 22.77 -0.66 -12.21
CA ASP A 208 21.90 -1.68 -12.81
C ASP A 208 20.47 -1.68 -12.21
N ILE A 209 19.87 -0.48 -12.16
CA ILE A 209 18.56 -0.29 -11.53
C ILE A 209 17.47 -0.81 -12.49
N GLU A 210 16.68 -1.76 -12.00
CA GLU A 210 15.59 -2.41 -12.73
C GLU A 210 14.29 -2.41 -11.91
N ILE A 211 13.15 -2.29 -12.59
CA ILE A 211 11.84 -2.48 -11.97
C ILE A 211 11.54 -3.97 -11.88
N VAL A 212 11.25 -4.47 -10.68
CA VAL A 212 10.87 -5.87 -10.46
C VAL A 212 9.37 -6.01 -10.60
N CYS A 213 8.93 -6.54 -11.73
CA CYS A 213 7.54 -6.97 -11.89
C CYS A 213 7.29 -8.18 -10.96
N ALA A 214 6.09 -8.28 -10.36
CA ALA A 214 5.78 -9.22 -9.28
C ALA A 214 6.02 -10.71 -9.61
N SER A 215 6.21 -11.07 -10.88
CA SER A 215 6.44 -12.43 -11.37
C SER A 215 7.89 -12.94 -11.30
N GLN A 216 8.90 -12.10 -11.01
CA GLN A 216 10.32 -12.51 -11.12
C GLN A 216 11.09 -12.73 -9.80
N VAL A 217 10.42 -12.78 -8.65
CA VAL A 217 11.14 -13.02 -7.37
C VAL A 217 11.40 -14.51 -7.17
N ASN A 218 12.37 -15.05 -7.91
CA ASN A 218 13.01 -16.33 -7.57
C ASN A 218 14.04 -16.07 -6.48
N TYR A 219 13.77 -16.54 -5.26
CA TYR A 219 14.81 -16.75 -4.26
C TYR A 219 15.58 -18.01 -4.64
N SER A 220 16.86 -17.89 -4.99
CA SER A 220 17.82 -18.99 -4.84
C SER A 220 19.25 -18.48 -4.69
N PRO A 221 20.09 -19.20 -3.92
CA PRO A 221 21.44 -18.79 -3.59
C PRO A 221 22.43 -19.16 -4.71
N VAL A 222 23.54 -18.42 -4.67
CA VAL A 222 24.77 -18.52 -5.46
C VAL A 222 25.26 -19.97 -5.62
N ILE A 223 25.48 -20.41 -6.86
CA ILE A 223 26.60 -21.28 -7.27
C ILE A 223 27.02 -20.89 -8.70
N SER A 224 28.32 -20.61 -8.84
CA SER A 224 29.08 -20.44 -10.07
C SER A 224 29.29 -21.77 -10.79
N ASP A 225 29.27 -21.79 -12.13
CA ASP A 225 30.42 -22.21 -12.93
C ASP A 225 30.12 -22.25 -14.44
N VAL A 226 31.23 -22.04 -15.15
CA VAL A 226 31.45 -21.80 -16.58
C VAL A 226 31.31 -23.07 -17.41
N ILE A 227 30.62 -23.01 -18.57
CA ILE A 227 30.99 -23.78 -19.77
C ILE A 227 30.66 -22.96 -21.04
N THR A 228 31.64 -22.89 -21.94
CA THR A 228 31.69 -22.15 -23.20
C THR A 228 31.38 -23.04 -24.42
N LEU A 229 30.86 -22.40 -25.49
CA LEU A 229 30.92 -22.72 -26.96
C LEU A 229 29.99 -23.82 -27.53
N PRO A 230 29.70 -23.85 -28.87
CA PRO A 230 30.09 -22.94 -29.97
C PRO A 230 28.96 -22.49 -30.96
N ASN A 231 29.36 -21.53 -31.81
CA ASN A 231 28.84 -21.15 -33.15
C ASN A 231 28.24 -22.28 -34.00
N VAL A 232 27.12 -22.00 -34.70
CA VAL A 232 26.73 -22.46 -36.08
C VAL A 232 25.64 -21.50 -36.63
N PRO A 233 25.54 -21.28 -37.97
CA PRO A 233 25.16 -19.98 -38.55
C PRO A 233 23.72 -19.88 -39.09
N GLU A 234 23.33 -18.62 -39.30
CA GLU A 234 22.57 -18.04 -40.43
C GLU A 234 21.77 -18.98 -41.36
N LYS A 235 20.43 -18.81 -41.37
CA LYS A 235 19.58 -18.40 -42.53
C LYS A 235 18.15 -18.97 -42.40
N VAL A 236 17.19 -18.27 -43.02
CA VAL A 236 15.82 -18.69 -43.46
C VAL A 236 14.62 -18.09 -42.67
N SER A 237 14.12 -17.00 -43.27
CA SER A 237 12.75 -16.72 -43.74
C SER A 237 11.52 -16.73 -42.81
N LEU A 238 10.85 -15.55 -42.81
CA LEU A 238 9.40 -15.29 -42.93
C LEU A 238 8.45 -16.37 -42.40
N VAL A 239 7.84 -16.11 -41.23
CA VAL A 239 6.67 -16.83 -40.74
C VAL A 239 5.45 -15.91 -40.67
N SER A 240 4.39 -16.47 -41.22
CA SER A 240 3.08 -15.91 -41.55
C SER A 240 2.26 -15.49 -40.33
N GLN A 241 1.43 -14.47 -40.53
CA GLN A 241 0.33 -14.10 -39.63
C GLN A 241 -0.62 -15.30 -39.48
N ILE A 242 -0.89 -15.70 -38.24
CA ILE A 242 -1.87 -16.74 -37.89
C ILE A 242 -3.27 -16.10 -37.92
N PRO A 243 -4.21 -16.56 -38.77
CA PRO A 243 -5.56 -16.00 -38.78
C PRO A 243 -6.35 -16.47 -37.56
N LEU A 244 -6.92 -15.51 -36.83
CA LEU A 244 -7.86 -15.77 -35.73
C LEU A 244 -9.17 -16.36 -36.29
N PRO A 245 -9.70 -17.47 -35.74
CA PRO A 245 -10.98 -18.01 -36.19
C PRO A 245 -12.15 -17.13 -35.73
N LYS A 246 -13.01 -16.73 -36.67
CA LYS A 246 -14.28 -16.05 -36.39
C LYS A 246 -15.27 -17.07 -35.83
N VAL A 247 -15.69 -16.88 -34.58
CA VAL A 247 -16.66 -17.74 -33.88
C VAL A 247 -18.06 -17.11 -33.95
N THR A 248 -18.97 -17.78 -34.65
CA THR A 248 -20.41 -17.46 -34.67
C THR A 248 -21.10 -18.27 -33.56
N GLN A 249 -21.82 -17.60 -32.66
CA GLN A 249 -22.44 -18.23 -31.48
C GLN A 249 -23.84 -18.79 -31.78
N THR A 250 -24.03 -20.10 -31.56
CA THR A 250 -25.35 -20.73 -31.46
C THR A 250 -25.46 -21.37 -30.07
N LYS A 251 -26.37 -20.85 -29.24
CA LYS A 251 -26.64 -21.34 -27.88
C LYS A 251 -27.39 -22.68 -27.92
N ASN A 252 -26.77 -23.77 -27.46
CA ASN A 252 -27.42 -24.86 -26.73
C ASN A 252 -26.38 -25.91 -26.26
N ASN A 253 -26.40 -26.23 -24.96
CA ASN A 253 -25.74 -27.35 -24.28
C ASN A 253 -24.42 -27.86 -24.91
N GLN A 254 -23.46 -26.95 -25.10
CA GLN A 254 -22.16 -27.33 -25.66
C GLN A 254 -21.30 -27.99 -24.59
N VAL A 255 -20.95 -29.25 -24.83
CA VAL A 255 -19.70 -29.85 -24.34
C VAL A 255 -18.61 -28.80 -24.51
N LYS A 256 -18.06 -28.29 -23.41
CA LYS A 256 -17.03 -27.23 -23.45
C LYS A 256 -15.88 -27.71 -24.34
N GLN A 257 -15.82 -27.20 -25.56
CA GLN A 257 -14.78 -27.58 -26.51
C GLN A 257 -13.44 -27.12 -25.95
N ARG A 258 -12.48 -28.04 -25.87
CA ARG A 258 -11.10 -27.74 -25.45
C ARG A 258 -10.35 -27.07 -26.58
N LEU A 259 -10.68 -25.81 -26.86
CA LEU A 259 -10.11 -24.98 -27.93
C LEU A 259 -8.56 -24.96 -27.91
N TYR A 260 -7.98 -25.08 -26.72
CA TYR A 260 -6.55 -24.92 -26.49
C TYR A 260 -5.79 -26.24 -26.26
N ILE A 261 -6.40 -27.39 -26.55
CA ILE A 261 -5.80 -28.71 -26.28
C ILE A 261 -4.44 -28.91 -26.97
N ASN A 262 -4.28 -28.39 -28.19
CA ASN A 262 -3.07 -28.57 -29.00
C ASN A 262 -1.97 -27.53 -28.74
N TYR A 263 -2.23 -26.53 -27.89
CA TYR A 263 -1.27 -25.46 -27.60
C TYR A 263 -0.34 -25.87 -26.47
N ARG A 264 0.95 -25.54 -26.56
CA ARG A 264 1.93 -25.72 -25.49
C ARG A 264 1.73 -24.65 -24.41
N THR A 265 2.15 -24.93 -23.18
CA THR A 265 2.01 -23.98 -22.06
C THR A 265 2.64 -22.61 -22.33
N ASN A 266 3.74 -22.54 -23.09
CA ASN A 266 4.38 -21.27 -23.46
C ASN A 266 3.51 -20.44 -24.43
N GLU A 267 2.79 -21.11 -25.33
CA GLU A 267 1.89 -20.43 -26.27
C GLU A 267 0.66 -19.92 -25.51
N LEU A 268 0.13 -20.71 -24.57
CA LEU A 268 -0.94 -20.27 -23.67
C LEU A 268 -0.54 -19.06 -22.82
N GLU A 269 0.70 -19.03 -22.32
CA GLU A 269 1.24 -17.89 -21.58
C GLU A 269 1.31 -16.63 -22.46
N THR A 270 1.72 -16.78 -23.72
CA THR A 270 1.79 -15.67 -24.68
C THR A 270 0.40 -15.13 -24.98
N ILE A 271 -0.57 -16.01 -25.26
CA ILE A 271 -1.97 -15.63 -25.53
C ILE A 271 -2.59 -14.98 -24.30
N ALA A 272 -2.40 -15.56 -23.11
CA ALA A 272 -2.91 -14.96 -21.88
C ALA A 272 -2.32 -13.56 -21.67
N THR A 273 -1.02 -13.37 -21.90
CA THR A 273 -0.35 -12.07 -21.75
C THR A 273 -0.86 -11.04 -22.75
N SER A 274 -1.12 -11.42 -24.00
CA SER A 274 -1.69 -10.50 -25.00
C SER A 274 -3.16 -10.18 -24.75
N GLU A 275 -3.91 -11.11 -24.16
CA GLU A 275 -5.35 -11.02 -23.89
C GLU A 275 -5.66 -10.92 -22.39
N TRP A 276 -4.80 -10.22 -21.62
CA TRP A 276 -4.83 -10.24 -20.14
C TRP A 276 -6.07 -9.60 -19.50
N ASP A 277 -6.87 -8.89 -20.30
CA ASP A 277 -8.13 -8.25 -19.89
C ASP A 277 -9.37 -8.92 -20.49
N ASN A 278 -9.20 -9.98 -21.29
CA ASN A 278 -10.28 -10.68 -21.96
C ASN A 278 -10.74 -11.89 -21.14
N THR A 279 -11.78 -11.69 -20.33
CA THR A 279 -12.29 -12.70 -19.38
C THR A 279 -12.65 -14.02 -20.06
N GLU A 280 -13.16 -14.00 -21.30
CA GLU A 280 -13.55 -15.21 -22.03
C GLU A 280 -12.31 -16.03 -22.43
N VAL A 281 -11.31 -15.40 -23.02
CA VAL A 281 -10.04 -16.05 -23.40
C VAL A 281 -9.35 -16.61 -22.16
N LEU A 282 -9.28 -15.83 -21.08
CA LEU A 282 -8.69 -16.25 -19.82
C LEU A 282 -9.43 -17.44 -19.19
N ASN A 283 -10.77 -17.46 -19.20
CA ASN A 283 -11.56 -18.59 -18.71
C ASN A 283 -11.32 -19.87 -19.51
N GLN A 284 -11.22 -19.77 -20.83
CA GLN A 284 -10.93 -20.91 -21.70
C GLN A 284 -9.51 -21.46 -21.48
N ILE A 285 -8.51 -20.59 -21.33
CA ILE A 285 -7.14 -21.01 -21.00
C ILE A 285 -7.09 -21.60 -19.59
N HIS A 286 -7.76 -20.99 -18.60
CA HIS A 286 -7.83 -21.49 -17.24
C HIS A 286 -8.40 -22.92 -17.19
N TYR A 287 -9.50 -23.16 -17.91
CA TYR A 287 -10.11 -24.48 -18.06
C TYR A 287 -9.15 -25.50 -18.69
N GLU A 288 -8.45 -25.13 -19.77
CA GLU A 288 -7.47 -26.02 -20.41
C GLU A 288 -6.30 -26.38 -19.47
N LEU A 289 -5.87 -25.44 -18.64
CA LEU A 289 -4.79 -25.66 -17.66
C LEU A 289 -5.20 -26.60 -16.51
N GLU A 290 -6.49 -26.89 -16.31
CA GLU A 290 -6.94 -27.89 -15.32
C GLU A 290 -6.47 -29.30 -15.66
N PHE A 291 -6.28 -29.60 -16.95
CA PHE A 291 -5.85 -30.91 -17.44
C PHE A 291 -4.33 -31.06 -17.50
N ARG A 292 -3.55 -30.10 -16.98
CA ARG A 292 -2.09 -30.07 -17.10
C ARG A 292 -1.42 -30.09 -15.72
N SER A 293 -0.55 -31.06 -15.50
CA SER A 293 0.11 -31.28 -14.20
C SER A 293 1.51 -30.67 -14.08
N ARG A 294 2.08 -30.12 -15.17
CA ARG A 294 3.42 -29.53 -15.13
C ARG A 294 3.43 -28.25 -14.30
N LYS A 295 4.49 -28.05 -13.50
CA LYS A 295 4.65 -26.88 -12.60
C LYS A 295 4.34 -25.54 -13.28
N LYS A 296 4.91 -25.28 -14.46
CA LYS A 296 4.67 -24.06 -15.22
C LYS A 296 3.19 -23.82 -15.57
N ALA A 297 2.45 -24.88 -15.89
CA ALA A 297 1.02 -24.79 -16.18
C ALA A 297 0.21 -24.46 -14.92
N LEU A 298 0.60 -25.03 -13.77
CA LEU A 298 -0.01 -24.72 -12.48
C LEU A 298 0.23 -23.26 -12.06
N ASP A 299 1.45 -22.75 -12.27
CA ASP A 299 1.80 -21.37 -11.94
C ASP A 299 1.02 -20.38 -12.82
N LEU A 300 0.93 -20.65 -14.13
CA LEU A 300 0.11 -19.87 -15.05
C LEU A 300 -1.38 -19.92 -14.67
N ARG A 301 -1.90 -21.10 -14.30
CA ARG A 301 -3.30 -21.27 -13.87
C ARG A 301 -3.61 -20.41 -12.65
N LYS A 302 -2.73 -20.41 -11.63
CA LYS A 302 -2.88 -19.56 -10.44
C LYS A 302 -2.87 -18.07 -10.80
N CYS A 303 -2.00 -17.66 -11.72
CA CYS A 303 -1.91 -16.29 -12.19
C CYS A 303 -3.22 -15.84 -12.87
N ILE A 304 -3.73 -16.66 -13.80
CA ILE A 304 -4.99 -16.39 -14.50
C ILE A 304 -6.18 -16.42 -13.54
N ALA A 305 -6.24 -17.38 -12.60
CA ALA A 305 -7.29 -17.44 -11.58
C ALA A 305 -7.34 -16.16 -10.75
N THR A 306 -6.18 -15.68 -10.29
CA THR A 306 -6.06 -14.41 -9.55
C THR A 306 -6.54 -13.24 -10.41
N ARG A 307 -6.20 -13.23 -11.70
CA ARG A 307 -6.64 -12.18 -12.62
C ARG A 307 -8.15 -12.22 -12.85
N LEU A 308 -8.73 -13.40 -13.04
CA LEU A 308 -10.17 -13.59 -13.19
C LEU A 308 -10.92 -13.11 -11.95
N THR A 309 -10.46 -13.43 -10.74
CA THR A 309 -11.04 -12.90 -9.49
C THR A 309 -10.97 -11.38 -9.44
N GLN A 310 -9.85 -10.77 -9.84
CA GLN A 310 -9.74 -9.30 -9.94
C GLN A 310 -10.74 -8.71 -10.94
N LEU A 311 -10.94 -9.37 -12.09
CA LEU A 311 -11.90 -8.94 -13.11
C LEU A 311 -13.35 -9.15 -12.64
N GLU A 312 -13.66 -10.23 -11.93
CA GLU A 312 -14.98 -10.48 -11.33
C GLU A 312 -15.30 -9.49 -10.21
N GLU A 313 -14.34 -9.13 -9.37
CA GLU A 313 -14.49 -8.05 -8.38
C GLU A 313 -14.79 -6.70 -9.04
N THR A 314 -14.32 -6.48 -10.27
CA THR A 314 -14.71 -5.30 -11.08
C THR A 314 -16.06 -5.44 -11.79
N GLN A 315 -16.64 -6.64 -11.82
CA GLN A 315 -17.92 -6.98 -12.44
C GLN A 315 -19.10 -6.89 -11.46
N PHE A 316 -18.94 -6.15 -10.35
CA PHE A 316 -20.04 -5.76 -9.47
C PHE A 316 -21.06 -4.94 -10.27
N ASN A 317 -22.30 -5.45 -10.34
CA ASN A 317 -23.39 -4.90 -11.13
C ASN A 317 -23.61 -3.41 -10.84
N TRP A 318 -23.36 -2.55 -11.82
CA TRP A 318 -23.72 -1.14 -11.71
C TRP A 318 -25.23 -0.97 -11.73
N SER A 319 -25.78 -0.38 -10.67
CA SER A 319 -27.05 0.32 -10.75
C SER A 319 -26.81 1.63 -11.50
N THR A 320 -27.63 1.93 -12.49
CA THR A 320 -27.72 3.20 -13.22
C THR A 320 -27.71 4.42 -12.26
N THR A 321 -27.46 5.64 -12.77
CA THR A 321 -27.75 6.84 -11.96
C THR A 321 -29.26 7.07 -11.83
N GLU A 322 -30.07 6.41 -12.65
CA GLU A 322 -31.51 6.34 -12.49
C GLU A 322 -31.86 5.68 -11.15
N ALA A 323 -32.65 6.37 -10.34
CA ALA A 323 -33.08 5.87 -9.05
C ALA A 323 -34.56 6.17 -8.84
N ASN A 324 -35.32 5.14 -8.51
CA ASN A 324 -36.67 5.27 -7.98
C ASN A 324 -36.61 5.93 -6.59
N SER A 325 -37.62 6.74 -6.27
CA SER A 325 -37.77 7.42 -4.97
C SER A 325 -37.66 6.41 -3.83
N GLY A 326 -36.66 6.58 -2.96
CA GLY A 326 -36.46 5.72 -1.79
C GLY A 326 -37.21 6.28 -0.58
N LEU A 327 -37.90 5.41 0.17
CA LEU A 327 -38.80 5.79 1.27
C LEU A 327 -38.07 6.17 2.59
N HIS A 328 -36.75 5.97 2.70
CA HIS A 328 -36.03 6.14 3.97
C HIS A 328 -34.70 6.89 3.82
N ASN A 329 -34.46 7.82 4.76
CA ASN A 329 -33.17 8.48 4.96
C ASN A 329 -32.20 7.53 5.68
N LEU A 330 -31.00 7.35 5.13
CA LEU A 330 -29.91 6.63 5.79
C LEU A 330 -29.33 7.47 6.94
N SER A 331 -29.03 6.82 8.06
CA SER A 331 -28.35 7.41 9.21
C SER A 331 -26.95 7.91 8.84
N THR A 332 -26.54 9.03 9.44
CA THR A 332 -25.21 9.65 9.27
C THR A 332 -24.07 8.73 9.74
N ASP A 333 -24.35 7.76 10.62
CA ASP A 333 -23.41 6.74 11.11
C ASP A 333 -23.00 5.70 10.05
N ALA A 334 -23.64 5.70 8.87
CA ALA A 334 -23.29 4.80 7.77
C ALA A 334 -21.98 5.19 7.07
N PHE A 335 -21.45 6.39 7.31
CA PHE A 335 -20.24 6.90 6.67
C PHE A 335 -19.04 6.74 7.59
N LYS A 336 -18.13 5.82 7.20
CA LYS A 336 -16.92 5.46 7.96
C LYS A 336 -15.95 6.63 8.22
N TYR A 337 -16.09 7.77 7.53
CA TYR A 337 -15.19 8.92 7.61
C TYR A 337 -15.96 10.24 7.59
N GLU A 338 -15.54 11.21 8.41
CA GLU A 338 -16.18 12.53 8.55
C GLU A 338 -16.11 13.38 7.27
N GLU A 339 -15.08 13.18 6.44
CA GLU A 339 -14.90 13.89 5.17
C GLU A 339 -14.32 12.98 4.08
N GLY A 340 -14.96 12.95 2.91
CA GLY A 340 -14.50 12.14 1.77
C GLY A 340 -13.32 12.78 1.02
N LEU A 341 -12.45 11.95 0.43
CA LEU A 341 -11.23 12.40 -0.26
C LEU A 341 -11.45 13.54 -1.27
N LEU A 342 -12.50 13.49 -2.09
CA LEU A 342 -12.79 14.55 -3.07
C LEU A 342 -13.04 15.89 -2.39
N LYS A 343 -13.80 15.88 -1.28
CA LYS A 343 -14.07 17.09 -0.49
C LYS A 343 -12.79 17.65 0.13
N HIS A 344 -11.86 16.78 0.54
CA HIS A 344 -10.54 17.19 1.05
C HIS A 344 -9.69 17.90 -0.01
N TYR A 345 -9.78 17.50 -1.28
CA TYR A 345 -9.17 18.24 -2.40
C TYR A 345 -9.98 19.48 -2.82
N GLY A 346 -11.02 19.86 -2.07
CA GLY A 346 -11.85 21.04 -2.34
C GLY A 346 -12.93 20.81 -3.40
N TYR A 347 -13.15 19.59 -3.88
CA TYR A 347 -14.18 19.31 -4.88
C TYR A 347 -15.57 19.67 -4.34
N LYS A 348 -16.26 20.59 -5.04
CA LYS A 348 -17.57 21.12 -4.64
C LYS A 348 -18.43 21.42 -5.86
N VAL A 349 -19.71 21.06 -5.81
CA VAL A 349 -20.70 21.23 -6.89
C VAL A 349 -21.94 22.03 -6.43
N GLY A 350 -22.82 22.38 -7.37
CA GLY A 350 -24.11 23.01 -7.10
C GLY A 350 -24.05 24.54 -7.15
N MET A 351 -25.11 25.20 -6.66
CA MET A 351 -25.28 26.65 -6.78
C MET A 351 -24.15 27.48 -6.14
N SER A 352 -23.48 26.94 -5.13
CA SER A 352 -22.30 27.55 -4.49
C SER A 352 -21.02 26.72 -4.70
N GLY A 353 -21.03 25.89 -5.75
CA GLY A 353 -19.94 25.02 -6.15
C GLY A 353 -18.85 25.74 -6.93
N LEU A 354 -17.78 25.00 -7.23
CA LEU A 354 -16.70 25.47 -8.08
C LEU A 354 -17.13 25.49 -9.55
N SER A 355 -16.43 26.28 -10.36
CA SER A 355 -16.62 26.26 -11.81
C SER A 355 -16.23 24.91 -12.39
N GLN A 356 -16.79 24.56 -13.56
CA GLN A 356 -16.51 23.30 -14.24
C GLN A 356 -15.01 23.05 -14.44
N ARG A 357 -14.25 24.09 -14.80
CA ARG A 357 -12.81 24.01 -15.00
C ARG A 357 -12.08 23.63 -13.70
N GLU A 358 -12.36 24.33 -12.60
CA GLU A 358 -11.73 24.05 -11.31
C GLU A 358 -12.05 22.64 -10.81
N ARG A 359 -13.31 22.19 -11.01
CA ARG A 359 -13.70 20.82 -10.69
C ARG A 359 -12.90 19.80 -11.49
N TRP A 360 -12.74 20.00 -12.79
CA TRP A 360 -11.96 19.11 -13.65
C TRP A 360 -10.49 19.09 -13.29
N GLU A 361 -9.89 20.24 -12.97
CA GLU A 361 -8.50 20.33 -12.50
C GLU A 361 -8.29 19.53 -11.20
N ILE A 362 -9.27 19.56 -10.28
CA ILE A 362 -9.25 18.73 -9.07
C ILE A 362 -9.36 17.24 -9.42
N LEU A 363 -10.30 16.86 -10.29
CA LEU A 363 -10.47 15.45 -10.70
C LEU A 363 -9.23 14.91 -11.42
N ASP A 364 -8.60 15.71 -12.26
CA ASP A 364 -7.34 15.42 -12.91
C ASP A 364 -6.24 15.21 -11.88
N THR A 365 -6.15 16.09 -10.89
CA THR A 365 -5.16 15.96 -9.80
C THR A 365 -5.36 14.65 -9.05
N VAL A 366 -6.60 14.33 -8.65
CA VAL A 366 -6.92 13.10 -7.90
C VAL A 366 -6.66 11.84 -8.74
N PHE A 367 -6.86 11.88 -10.06
CA PHE A 367 -6.63 10.73 -10.93
C PHE A 367 -5.16 10.56 -11.33
N LEU A 368 -4.50 11.65 -11.74
CA LEU A 368 -3.18 11.62 -12.38
C LEU A 368 -2.03 11.60 -11.39
N GLN A 369 -2.21 12.17 -10.19
CA GLN A 369 -1.13 12.37 -9.22
C GLN A 369 -1.22 11.38 -8.04
N PRO A 370 -0.09 11.05 -7.41
CA PRO A 370 -0.07 10.39 -6.11
C PRO A 370 -0.90 11.18 -5.08
N LEU A 371 -1.59 10.47 -4.19
CA LEU A 371 -2.34 11.16 -3.13
C LEU A 371 -1.36 11.65 -2.08
N LEU A 372 -1.15 12.97 -2.02
CA LEU A 372 -0.21 13.62 -1.11
C LEU A 372 -0.82 13.94 0.26
N ILE A 373 -2.01 13.43 0.56
CA ILE A 373 -2.72 13.81 1.78
C ILE A 373 -2.14 13.08 2.99
N ASN A 374 -1.86 13.85 4.04
CA ASN A 374 -1.50 13.39 5.38
C ASN A 374 -2.72 12.83 6.14
N ILE A 375 -3.49 11.94 5.50
CA ILE A 375 -4.53 11.16 6.18
C ILE A 375 -3.79 9.99 6.84
N ASP A 376 -3.82 9.92 8.18
CA ASP A 376 -3.17 8.88 8.98
C ASP A 376 -3.70 7.45 8.71
N ASN A 377 -4.68 7.31 7.80
CA ASN A 377 -5.29 6.06 7.42
C ASN A 377 -4.79 5.56 6.05
N VAL A 378 -3.63 4.91 6.07
CA VAL A 378 -3.02 4.25 4.90
C VAL A 378 -3.97 3.23 4.25
N ALA A 379 -4.80 2.55 5.05
CA ALA A 379 -5.75 1.57 4.54
C ALA A 379 -6.84 2.23 3.68
N TYR A 380 -7.34 3.41 4.07
CA TYR A 380 -8.30 4.19 3.30
C TYR A 380 -7.71 4.65 1.96
N LEU A 381 -6.50 5.21 1.95
CA LEU A 381 -5.83 5.65 0.73
C LEU A 381 -5.60 4.48 -0.25
N LYS A 382 -5.29 3.29 0.27
CA LYS A 382 -5.14 2.07 -0.52
C LYS A 382 -6.43 1.68 -1.26
N GLU A 383 -7.61 2.02 -0.73
CA GLU A 383 -8.88 1.76 -1.42
C GLU A 383 -8.97 2.48 -2.77
N TRP A 384 -8.39 3.68 -2.85
CA TRP A 384 -8.38 4.50 -4.06
C TRP A 384 -7.40 3.99 -5.13
N GLY A 385 -6.52 3.03 -4.83
CA GLY A 385 -5.58 2.47 -5.81
C GLY A 385 -4.50 3.45 -6.26
N GLU A 386 -3.63 3.03 -7.19
CA GLU A 386 -2.50 3.85 -7.69
C GLU A 386 -2.96 4.95 -8.67
N PRO A 387 -2.19 6.04 -8.87
CA PRO A 387 -2.48 7.04 -9.89
C PRO A 387 -2.63 6.42 -11.28
N LYS A 388 -3.52 6.98 -12.10
CA LYS A 388 -3.83 6.55 -13.48
C LYS A 388 -4.32 5.09 -13.61
N SER A 389 -4.72 4.46 -12.51
CA SER A 389 -5.18 3.07 -12.53
C SER A 389 -6.70 2.96 -12.72
N ALA A 390 -7.15 1.81 -13.22
CA ALA A 390 -8.56 1.47 -13.33
C ALA A 390 -9.27 1.59 -11.97
N ARG A 391 -8.61 1.12 -10.89
CA ARG A 391 -9.12 1.20 -9.52
C ARG A 391 -9.35 2.64 -9.07
N ARG A 392 -8.42 3.55 -9.39
CA ARG A 392 -8.53 4.97 -9.07
C ARG A 392 -9.67 5.63 -9.82
N LEU A 393 -9.74 5.43 -11.13
CA LEU A 393 -10.83 5.97 -11.94
C LEU A 393 -12.17 5.45 -11.42
N LYS A 394 -12.27 4.14 -11.19
CA LYS A 394 -13.48 3.51 -10.66
C LYS A 394 -13.91 4.12 -9.32
N LYS A 395 -13.00 4.31 -8.36
CA LYS A 395 -13.35 4.90 -7.05
C LYS A 395 -13.84 6.35 -7.16
N ILE A 396 -13.25 7.15 -8.05
CA ILE A 396 -13.71 8.52 -8.33
C ILE A 396 -15.13 8.48 -8.92
N VAL A 397 -15.31 7.70 -9.97
CA VAL A 397 -16.56 7.56 -10.73
C VAL A 397 -17.69 6.99 -9.85
N ASP A 398 -17.40 5.97 -9.03
CA ASP A 398 -18.33 5.38 -8.06
C ASP A 398 -18.80 6.42 -7.02
N SER A 399 -17.88 7.26 -6.55
CA SER A 399 -18.17 8.29 -5.55
C SER A 399 -19.12 9.35 -6.13
N ILE A 400 -18.80 9.89 -7.30
CA ILE A 400 -19.61 10.90 -7.98
C ILE A 400 -20.99 10.33 -8.32
N ALA A 401 -21.06 9.14 -8.93
CA ALA A 401 -22.33 8.51 -9.29
C ALA A 401 -23.22 8.24 -8.06
N THR A 402 -22.61 7.90 -6.91
CA THR A 402 -23.35 7.74 -5.65
C THR A 402 -23.93 9.06 -5.17
N PHE A 403 -23.18 10.16 -5.26
CA PHE A 403 -23.68 11.49 -4.92
C PHE A 403 -24.85 11.89 -5.83
N THR A 404 -24.72 11.71 -7.14
CA THR A 404 -25.78 11.97 -8.12
C THR A 404 -27.04 11.18 -7.79
N ARG A 405 -26.91 9.87 -7.54
CA ARG A 405 -28.05 8.99 -7.24
C ARG A 405 -28.76 9.40 -5.95
N ASN A 406 -28.01 9.73 -4.90
CA ASN A 406 -28.57 10.16 -3.63
C ASN A 406 -29.31 11.50 -3.75
N ALA A 407 -28.78 12.44 -4.53
CA ALA A 407 -29.44 13.70 -4.80
C ALA A 407 -30.73 13.52 -5.63
N LYS A 408 -30.69 12.72 -6.69
CA LYS A 408 -31.88 12.37 -7.50
C LYS A 408 -32.99 11.77 -6.63
N ARG A 409 -32.65 10.88 -5.69
CA ARG A 409 -33.63 10.28 -4.76
C ARG A 409 -34.31 11.26 -3.82
N ARG A 410 -33.61 12.31 -3.40
CA ARG A 410 -34.15 13.31 -2.47
C ARG A 410 -35.20 14.21 -3.14
N ASN A 411 -35.25 14.24 -4.48
CA ASN A 411 -36.25 14.94 -5.29
C ASN A 411 -36.53 16.39 -4.85
N GLN A 412 -35.48 17.12 -4.47
CA GLN A 412 -35.53 18.54 -4.12
C GLN A 412 -34.91 19.37 -5.25
N SER A 413 -35.58 20.45 -5.65
CA SER A 413 -35.10 21.39 -6.68
C SER A 413 -33.74 22.03 -6.33
N SER A 414 -33.37 22.03 -5.05
CA SER A 414 -32.08 22.55 -4.56
C SER A 414 -30.86 21.78 -5.09
N PHE A 415 -31.03 20.52 -5.52
CA PHE A 415 -29.93 19.69 -6.02
C PHE A 415 -29.79 19.69 -7.54
N SER A 416 -30.70 20.32 -8.29
CA SER A 416 -30.71 20.28 -9.76
C SER A 416 -29.35 20.67 -10.36
N LYS A 417 -28.75 21.77 -9.87
CA LYS A 417 -27.44 22.21 -10.35
C LYS A 417 -26.31 21.24 -9.98
N ALA A 418 -26.35 20.66 -8.78
CA ALA A 418 -25.34 19.70 -8.34
C ALA A 418 -25.40 18.40 -9.15
N ILE A 419 -26.60 17.95 -9.50
CA ILE A 419 -26.83 16.78 -10.37
C ILE A 419 -26.23 17.03 -11.76
N GLU A 420 -26.55 18.16 -12.38
CA GLU A 420 -25.99 18.55 -13.69
C GLU A 420 -24.46 18.60 -13.65
N ASP A 421 -23.90 19.21 -12.60
CA ASP A 421 -22.45 19.31 -12.42
C ASP A 421 -21.79 17.92 -12.30
N TRP A 422 -22.35 17.01 -11.49
CA TRP A 422 -21.82 15.65 -11.36
C TRP A 422 -21.93 14.84 -12.65
N GLU A 423 -23.02 14.95 -13.40
CA GLU A 423 -23.20 14.24 -14.68
C GLU A 423 -22.24 14.75 -15.76
N THR A 424 -22.00 16.07 -15.78
CA THR A 424 -21.00 16.70 -16.64
C THR A 424 -19.60 16.19 -16.30
N ASP A 425 -19.28 16.10 -15.00
CA ASP A 425 -17.99 15.61 -14.52
C ASP A 425 -17.80 14.11 -14.82
N LEU A 426 -18.86 13.29 -14.72
CA LEU A 426 -18.83 11.88 -15.13
C LEU A 426 -18.59 11.72 -16.64
N THR A 427 -19.21 12.58 -17.46
CA THR A 427 -18.98 12.60 -18.91
C THR A 427 -17.54 12.98 -19.23
N TYR A 428 -17.00 13.98 -18.53
CA TYR A 428 -15.60 14.39 -18.63
C TYR A 428 -14.64 13.24 -18.31
N LEU A 429 -14.81 12.58 -17.15
CA LEU A 429 -13.97 11.45 -16.75
C LEU A 429 -14.03 10.30 -17.76
N LYS A 430 -15.22 10.06 -18.33
CA LYS A 430 -15.41 9.01 -19.33
C LYS A 430 -14.56 9.28 -20.57
N ARG A 431 -14.75 10.46 -21.15
CA ARG A 431 -14.12 10.86 -22.41
C ARG A 431 -12.59 10.93 -22.30
N ASN A 432 -12.07 11.44 -21.19
CA ASN A 432 -10.64 11.72 -21.07
C ASN A 432 -9.83 10.52 -20.53
N TYR A 433 -10.45 9.67 -19.70
CA TYR A 433 -9.72 8.63 -18.97
C TYR A 433 -10.26 7.22 -19.13
N TYR A 434 -11.54 7.05 -19.45
CA TYR A 434 -12.16 5.73 -19.56
C TYR A 434 -12.12 5.17 -20.98
N ASP A 435 -12.64 5.93 -21.94
CA ASP A 435 -12.88 5.45 -23.31
C ASP A 435 -11.57 4.93 -23.94
N ASN A 436 -11.62 3.70 -24.45
CA ASN A 436 -10.50 2.97 -25.05
C ASN A 436 -9.30 2.66 -24.12
N ARG A 437 -9.45 2.83 -22.80
CA ARG A 437 -8.36 2.56 -21.82
C ARG A 437 -8.73 1.54 -20.75
N PHE A 438 -9.99 1.47 -20.38
CA PHE A 438 -10.48 0.56 -19.35
C PHE A 438 -11.76 -0.15 -19.78
N SER A 439 -12.02 -1.32 -19.21
CA SER A 439 -13.13 -2.21 -19.58
C SER A 439 -14.15 -2.45 -18.47
N PHE A 440 -14.02 -1.78 -17.32
CA PHE A 440 -14.99 -1.92 -16.21
C PHE A 440 -16.28 -1.16 -16.53
N GLN A 441 -17.44 -1.67 -16.11
CA GLN A 441 -18.71 -1.03 -16.41
C GLN A 441 -18.74 0.44 -15.96
N TYR A 442 -19.11 1.36 -16.86
CA TYR A 442 -19.19 2.80 -16.57
C TYR A 442 -20.62 3.20 -16.23
N PRO A 443 -20.87 4.15 -15.30
CA PRO A 443 -22.20 4.62 -14.98
C PRO A 443 -22.90 5.18 -16.22
N ARG A 444 -24.18 4.83 -16.36
CA ARG A 444 -25.08 5.53 -17.27
C ARG A 444 -25.59 6.77 -16.52
N THR A 445 -25.17 7.93 -17.00
CA THR A 445 -25.63 9.26 -16.56
C THR A 445 -27.01 9.54 -17.09
#